data_AF-A0A2E7VGX9-F1
#
_entry.id   AF-A0A2E7VGX9-F1
#
_cell.length_a   1.000
_cell.length_b   1.000
_cell.length_c   1.000
_cell.angle_alpha   90.00
_cell.angle_beta   90.00
_cell.angle_gamma   90.00
#
_symmetry.space_group_name_H-M   'P 1'
#
loop_
_entity.id
_entity.type
_entity.pdbx_description
1 polymer ?
#
loop_
_entity_poly.entity_id
_entity_poly.type
_entity_poly.pdbx_seq_one_letter_code
_entity_poly.pdbx_strand_id
1 'polypeptide(L)'
;MKGKHRATNSILPGKTPAGGQWRSLLAAFLATLMTFLLLPLSQLANENLWEVRKIDWVELPKPPPPKPKLEEKIEQERRDAPKPPEMAPERPKLTLNALEASLEVGPGEFRSAFTLDRFASIGNLEGELVFELRELDRRPTPKEKTNLRYPLHLKKRGLEGEVRLLVQIDEKGVLR
;
A
#
# COMPACT_ATOMS: atom_id res chain seq x y z
N MET A 1 62.01 9.79 31.30
CA MET A 1 60.57 9.69 30.98
C MET A 1 59.94 11.07 31.09
N LYS A 2 59.16 11.48 30.07
CA LYS A 2 58.19 12.60 30.02
C LYS A 2 58.73 14.00 30.42
N GLY A 3 58.81 15.03 29.59
CA GLY A 3 58.17 15.31 28.31
C GLY A 3 57.52 16.69 28.39
N LYS A 4 57.85 17.56 27.41
CA LYS A 4 56.98 18.61 26.82
C LYS A 4 56.67 19.86 27.69
N HIS A 5 56.67 21.11 27.22
CA HIS A 5 56.59 21.69 25.86
C HIS A 5 57.21 23.11 25.79
N ARG A 6 57.89 23.37 24.66
CA ARG A 6 57.99 24.60 23.83
C ARG A 6 57.28 25.87 24.34
N ALA A 7 57.96 27.00 24.52
CA ALA A 7 58.46 27.94 23.47
C ALA A 7 57.36 28.50 22.55
N THR A 8 56.99 29.78 22.75
CA THR A 8 57.31 30.93 21.87
C THR A 8 56.22 32.00 22.00
N ASN A 9 56.48 33.06 22.78
CA ASN A 9 55.77 34.33 22.68
C ASN A 9 56.81 35.41 22.39
N SER A 10 57.02 35.71 21.10
CA SER A 10 57.70 36.93 20.67
C SER A 10 56.77 37.63 19.69
N ILE A 11 55.91 38.46 20.29
CA ILE A 11 55.06 39.43 19.62
C ILE A 11 55.98 40.40 18.89
N LEU A 12 55.91 40.44 17.56
CA LEU A 12 56.53 41.47 16.76
C LEU A 12 55.64 42.72 16.77
N PRO A 13 56.10 43.88 17.29
CA PRO A 13 55.36 45.13 17.15
C PRO A 13 55.59 45.67 15.74
N GLY A 14 54.65 45.41 14.84
CA GLY A 14 54.57 46.09 13.56
C GLY A 14 54.30 47.57 13.78
N LYS A 15 55.33 48.42 13.65
CA LYS A 15 55.20 49.87 13.57
C LYS A 15 54.31 50.23 12.37
N THR A 16 53.05 50.52 12.61
CA THR A 16 52.22 51.24 11.63
C THR A 16 52.60 52.72 11.63
N PRO A 17 52.93 53.33 10.48
CA PRO A 17 53.17 54.77 10.41
C PRO A 17 51.86 55.51 10.72
N ALA A 18 51.85 56.25 11.82
CA ALA A 18 50.68 56.95 12.37
C ALA A 18 50.06 58.00 11.41
N GLY A 19 50.74 58.36 10.31
CA GLY A 19 50.26 59.34 9.33
C GLY A 19 49.44 58.78 8.16
N GLY A 20 49.31 57.46 8.01
CA GLY A 20 48.57 56.82 6.92
C GLY A 20 47.23 56.21 7.32
N GLN A 21 46.98 56.07 8.63
CA GLN A 21 45.85 55.30 9.17
C GLN A 21 44.51 55.88 8.73
N TRP A 22 44.38 57.20 8.67
CA TRP A 22 43.15 57.85 8.22
C TRP A 22 42.88 57.60 6.73
N ARG A 23 43.93 57.52 5.89
CA ARG A 23 43.80 57.19 4.46
C ARG A 23 43.39 55.73 4.27
N SER A 24 43.97 54.82 5.06
CA SER A 24 43.58 53.41 5.06
C SER A 24 42.17 53.20 5.60
N LEU A 25 41.75 53.97 6.62
CA LEU A 25 40.38 53.98 7.12
C LEU A 25 39.41 54.53 6.07
N LEU A 26 39.76 55.61 5.38
CA LEU A 26 38.94 56.14 4.27
C LEU A 26 38.84 55.15 3.12
N ALA A 27 39.94 54.50 2.75
CA ALA A 27 39.96 53.49 1.70
C ALA A 27 39.12 52.27 2.07
N ALA A 28 39.21 51.80 3.32
CA ALA A 28 38.39 50.71 3.84
C ALA A 28 36.91 51.09 3.88
N PHE A 29 36.59 52.31 4.32
CA PHE A 29 35.23 52.83 4.33
C PHE A 29 34.66 52.92 2.92
N LEU A 30 35.43 53.46 1.96
CA LEU A 30 35.02 53.59 0.56
C LEU A 30 34.84 52.22 -0.11
N ALA A 31 35.71 51.26 0.16
CA ALA A 31 35.59 49.90 -0.35
C ALA A 31 34.36 49.16 0.24
N THR A 32 34.08 49.38 1.52
CA THR A 32 32.89 48.81 2.19
C THR A 32 31.62 49.45 1.62
N LEU A 33 31.61 50.77 1.45
CA LEU A 33 30.51 51.52 0.84
C LEU A 33 30.26 51.08 -0.60
N MET A 34 31.31 50.92 -1.41
CA MET A 34 31.21 50.41 -2.77
C MET A 34 30.58 49.01 -2.82
N THR A 35 31.05 48.09 -1.96
CA THR A 35 30.48 46.74 -1.87
C THR A 35 29.01 46.78 -1.45
N PHE A 36 28.67 47.66 -0.50
CA PHE A 36 27.30 47.81 -0.01
C PHE A 36 26.38 48.46 -1.05
N LEU A 37 26.88 49.33 -1.93
CA LEU A 37 26.14 49.87 -3.07
C LEU A 37 26.03 48.86 -4.22
N LEU A 38 26.98 47.95 -4.35
CA LEU A 38 26.95 46.91 -5.37
C LEU A 38 25.80 45.90 -5.15
N LEU A 39 25.45 45.61 -3.89
CA LEU A 39 24.31 44.73 -3.55
C LEU A 39 22.96 45.24 -4.10
N PRO A 40 22.48 46.45 -3.77
CA PRO A 40 21.22 46.96 -4.28
C PRO A 40 21.26 47.20 -5.80
N LEU A 41 22.43 47.56 -6.37
CA LEU A 41 22.62 47.62 -7.82
C LEU A 41 22.44 46.24 -8.48
N SER A 42 22.96 45.18 -7.85
CA SER A 42 22.79 43.81 -8.33
C SER A 42 21.34 43.34 -8.20
N GLN A 43 20.62 43.75 -7.16
CA GLN A 43 19.18 43.49 -7.03
C GLN A 43 18.36 44.26 -8.06
N LEU A 44 18.73 45.51 -8.38
CA LEU A 44 18.07 46.32 -9.40
C LEU A 44 18.25 45.74 -10.81
N ALA A 45 19.42 45.14 -11.10
CA ALA A 45 19.68 44.44 -12.36
C ALA A 45 18.94 43.09 -12.47
N ASN A 46 18.49 42.52 -11.34
CA ASN A 46 17.76 41.26 -11.29
C ASN A 46 16.27 41.55 -11.04
N GLU A 47 15.59 42.06 -12.07
CA GLU A 47 14.18 42.49 -12.03
C GLU A 47 13.19 41.33 -11.75
N ASN A 48 13.63 40.07 -11.93
CA ASN A 48 12.73 38.92 -12.08
C ASN A 48 13.18 37.67 -11.30
N LEU A 49 13.36 37.78 -9.97
CA LEU A 49 13.48 36.60 -9.09
C LEU A 49 12.29 36.45 -8.13
N TRP A 50 11.13 36.98 -8.50
CA TRP A 50 9.86 36.46 -8.00
C TRP A 50 9.52 35.18 -8.74
N GLU A 51 10.43 34.20 -8.67
CA GLU A 51 10.06 32.83 -8.98
C GLU A 51 9.15 32.41 -7.83
N VAL A 52 7.85 32.65 -8.02
CA VAL A 52 6.79 32.14 -7.13
C VAL A 52 6.95 30.64 -7.19
N ARG A 53 7.77 30.11 -6.27
CA ARG A 53 7.91 28.68 -6.08
C ARG A 53 6.50 28.21 -5.75
N LYS A 54 5.86 27.56 -6.71
CA LYS A 54 4.57 26.92 -6.48
C LYS A 54 4.82 25.94 -5.37
N ILE A 55 4.32 26.27 -4.19
CA ILE A 55 4.33 25.35 -3.07
C ILE A 55 3.24 24.37 -3.43
N ASP A 56 3.65 23.18 -3.86
CA ASP A 56 2.71 22.08 -4.03
C ASP A 56 2.16 21.78 -2.64
N TRP A 57 0.91 22.17 -2.42
CA TRP A 57 0.19 21.81 -1.21
C TRP A 57 0.11 20.29 -1.20
N VAL A 58 0.80 19.67 -0.25
CA VAL A 58 0.58 18.26 0.04
C VAL A 58 -0.81 18.19 0.64
N GLU A 59 -1.78 17.78 -0.18
CA GLU A 59 -3.09 17.38 0.31
C GLU A 59 -2.85 16.21 1.26
N LEU A 60 -2.90 16.50 2.56
CA LEU A 60 -2.92 15.46 3.57
C LEU A 60 -4.13 14.57 3.26
N PRO A 61 -3.96 13.24 3.15
CA PRO A 61 -5.09 12.36 2.95
C PRO A 61 -6.08 12.62 4.08
N LYS A 62 -7.36 12.80 3.71
CA LYS A 62 -8.42 12.93 4.71
C LYS A 62 -8.29 11.77 5.70
N PRO A 63 -8.50 12.02 7.01
CA PRO A 63 -8.50 10.93 7.97
C PRO A 63 -9.46 9.86 7.50
N PRO A 64 -9.13 8.56 7.72
CA PRO A 64 -10.02 7.48 7.33
C PRO A 64 -11.41 7.75 7.92
N PRO A 65 -12.48 7.48 7.15
CA PRO A 65 -13.83 7.64 7.66
C PRO A 65 -13.98 6.83 8.96
N PRO A 66 -14.75 7.32 9.93
CA PRO A 66 -15.03 6.55 11.13
C PRO A 66 -15.62 5.19 10.74
N LYS A 67 -15.18 4.12 11.41
CA LYS A 67 -15.69 2.77 11.16
C LYS A 67 -17.22 2.79 11.26
N PRO A 68 -17.94 2.15 10.32
CA PRO A 68 -19.39 1.96 10.44
C PRO A 68 -19.74 1.35 11.80
N LYS A 69 -20.83 1.82 12.42
CA LYS A 69 -21.34 1.28 13.70
C LYS A 69 -21.55 -0.24 13.67
N LEU A 70 -21.82 -0.80 12.49
CA LEU A 70 -21.98 -2.22 12.28
C LEU A 70 -20.65 -2.98 12.42
N GLU A 71 -19.55 -2.44 11.90
CA GLU A 71 -18.22 -3.05 12.02
C GLU A 71 -17.75 -3.06 13.48
N GLU A 72 -17.98 -1.98 14.22
CA GLU A 72 -17.66 -1.92 15.66
C GLU A 72 -18.43 -2.97 16.45
N LYS A 73 -19.71 -3.20 16.11
CA LYS A 73 -20.54 -4.22 16.76
C LYS A 73 -20.06 -5.64 16.46
N ILE A 74 -19.70 -5.92 15.20
CA ILE A 74 -19.14 -7.23 14.81
C ILE A 74 -17.78 -7.47 15.48
N GLU A 75 -16.95 -6.44 15.63
CA GLU A 75 -15.63 -6.55 16.26
C GLU A 75 -15.75 -6.80 17.78
N GLN A 76 -16.75 -6.23 18.45
CA GLN A 76 -17.10 -6.56 19.84
C GLN A 76 -17.59 -8.00 19.97
N GLU A 77 -18.54 -8.42 19.12
CA GLU A 77 -19.11 -9.76 19.14
C GLU A 77 -18.05 -10.85 18.86
N ARG A 78 -17.05 -10.57 18.01
CA ARG A 78 -15.90 -11.47 17.79
C ARG A 78 -14.93 -11.54 18.97
N ARG A 79 -14.79 -10.49 19.77
CA ARG A 79 -13.96 -10.51 20.99
C ARG A 79 -14.60 -11.32 22.11
N ASP A 80 -15.93 -11.26 22.19
CA ASP A 80 -16.71 -11.96 23.22
C ASP A 80 -17.04 -13.41 22.83
N ALA A 81 -16.79 -13.80 21.57
CA ALA A 81 -16.96 -15.17 21.12
C ALA A 81 -15.93 -16.12 21.78
N PRO A 82 -16.36 -17.32 22.23
CA PRO A 82 -15.43 -18.32 22.75
C PRO A 82 -14.42 -18.72 21.66
N LYS A 83 -13.13 -18.79 22.02
CA LYS A 83 -12.09 -19.25 21.10
C LYS A 83 -12.44 -20.67 20.62
N PRO A 84 -12.29 -20.95 19.31
CA PRO A 84 -12.44 -22.31 18.81
C PRO A 84 -11.50 -23.25 19.57
N PRO A 85 -11.93 -24.48 19.88
CA PRO A 85 -11.04 -25.47 20.46
C PRO A 85 -9.82 -25.65 19.55
N GLU A 86 -8.63 -25.62 20.15
CA GLU A 86 -7.39 -25.89 19.41
C GLU A 86 -7.43 -27.33 18.88
N MET A 87 -7.70 -27.48 17.59
CA MET A 87 -7.55 -28.77 16.91
C MET A 87 -6.05 -29.06 16.82
N ALA A 88 -5.55 -29.92 17.70
CA ALA A 88 -4.24 -30.52 17.51
C ALA A 88 -4.30 -31.35 16.22
N PRO A 89 -3.51 -31.00 15.17
CA PRO A 89 -3.44 -31.86 14.01
C PRO A 89 -2.71 -33.13 14.43
N GLU A 90 -3.46 -34.22 14.63
CA GLU A 90 -2.88 -35.55 14.69
C GLU A 90 -2.30 -35.85 13.31
N ARG A 91 -1.03 -35.48 13.11
CA ARG A 91 -0.31 -35.85 11.90
C ARG A 91 -0.29 -37.38 11.86
N PRO A 92 -0.71 -38.01 10.75
CA PRO A 92 -0.61 -39.45 10.63
C PRO A 92 0.85 -39.85 10.81
N LYS A 93 1.12 -40.72 11.78
CA LYS A 93 2.46 -41.27 12.02
C LYS A 93 2.83 -42.09 10.80
N LEU A 94 3.78 -41.61 10.00
CA LEU A 94 4.29 -42.34 8.84
C LEU A 94 4.95 -43.63 9.34
N THR A 95 4.38 -44.78 9.00
CA THR A 95 4.94 -46.09 9.31
C THR A 95 5.87 -46.53 8.18
N LEU A 96 6.94 -47.27 8.50
CA LEU A 96 7.95 -47.70 7.52
C LEU A 96 7.34 -48.55 6.40
N ASN A 97 6.28 -49.31 6.69
CA ASN A 97 5.52 -50.09 5.72
C ASN A 97 4.92 -49.24 4.59
N ALA A 98 4.54 -47.98 4.88
CA ALA A 98 4.02 -47.07 3.86
C ALA A 98 5.11 -46.51 2.95
N LEU A 99 6.36 -46.45 3.44
CA LEU A 99 7.52 -46.01 2.66
C LEU A 99 8.07 -47.14 1.79
N GLU A 100 8.04 -48.38 2.28
CA GLU A 100 8.47 -49.58 1.56
C GLU A 100 7.62 -49.83 0.30
N ALA A 101 6.29 -49.63 0.40
CA ALA A 101 5.39 -49.67 -0.76
C ALA A 101 5.68 -48.59 -1.82
N SER A 102 6.40 -47.52 -1.47
CA SER A 102 6.83 -46.45 -2.39
C SER A 102 8.22 -46.68 -3.00
N LEU A 103 9.00 -47.61 -2.43
CA LEU A 103 10.38 -47.90 -2.85
C LEU A 103 10.48 -49.11 -3.79
N GLU A 104 9.45 -49.97 -3.85
CA GLU A 104 9.39 -51.12 -4.77
C GLU A 104 8.95 -50.76 -6.21
N VAL A 105 8.74 -49.48 -6.52
CA VAL A 105 8.40 -49.04 -7.89
C VAL A 105 9.65 -48.79 -8.72
N GLY A 106 9.81 -49.56 -9.80
CA GLY A 106 10.88 -49.39 -10.79
C GLY A 106 10.76 -48.09 -11.59
N PRO A 107 11.84 -47.67 -12.29
CA PRO A 107 11.89 -46.43 -13.05
C PRO A 107 10.93 -46.46 -14.25
N GLY A 108 9.68 -46.07 -14.01
CA GLY A 108 8.60 -46.07 -15.01
C GLY A 108 7.19 -46.06 -14.39
N GLU A 109 7.05 -46.46 -13.14
CA GLU A 109 5.73 -46.69 -12.50
C GLU A 109 5.31 -45.63 -11.49
N PHE A 110 6.08 -44.52 -11.40
CA PHE A 110 5.82 -43.40 -10.48
C PHE A 110 4.47 -42.69 -10.68
N ARG A 111 3.81 -42.89 -11.83
CA ARG A 111 2.53 -42.21 -12.14
C ARG A 111 1.30 -42.91 -11.58
N SER A 112 1.37 -44.21 -11.26
CA SER A 112 0.21 -45.01 -10.81
C SER A 112 0.19 -45.27 -9.29
N ALA A 113 1.35 -45.23 -8.62
CA ALA A 113 1.41 -45.46 -7.17
C ALA A 113 0.93 -44.24 -6.33
N PHE A 114 0.94 -43.04 -6.90
CA PHE A 114 0.43 -41.80 -6.28
C PHE A 114 -0.94 -41.39 -6.83
N THR A 115 -1.77 -42.34 -7.24
CA THR A 115 -3.10 -42.03 -7.74
C THR A 115 -3.97 -41.48 -6.61
N LEU A 116 -4.50 -40.28 -6.84
CA LEU A 116 -5.40 -39.52 -5.95
C LEU A 116 -6.69 -40.26 -5.57
N ASP A 117 -6.96 -41.43 -6.16
CA ASP A 117 -8.10 -42.30 -5.85
C ASP A 117 -8.16 -42.70 -4.36
N ARG A 118 -7.00 -42.79 -3.69
CA ARG A 118 -6.95 -43.06 -2.24
C ARG A 118 -7.31 -41.83 -1.38
N PHE A 119 -7.21 -40.62 -1.94
CA PHE A 119 -7.64 -39.38 -1.28
C PHE A 119 -9.11 -39.04 -1.59
N ALA A 120 -9.62 -39.44 -2.76
CA ALA A 120 -11.03 -39.30 -3.12
C ALA A 120 -11.96 -40.18 -2.25
N SER A 121 -11.43 -41.25 -1.66
CA SER A 121 -12.18 -42.21 -0.84
C SER A 121 -12.23 -41.88 0.66
N ILE A 122 -11.65 -40.75 1.09
CA ILE A 122 -11.59 -40.34 2.52
C ILE A 122 -12.85 -39.57 3.00
N GLY A 123 -13.83 -39.33 2.12
CA GLY A 123 -15.09 -38.74 2.55
C GLY A 123 -16.21 -39.11 1.61
N ASN A 124 -17.38 -39.43 2.17
CA ASN A 124 -18.66 -39.59 1.48
C ASN A 124 -19.11 -38.26 0.84
N LEU A 125 -18.30 -37.68 -0.04
CA LEU A 125 -18.54 -36.39 -0.67
C LEU A 125 -19.40 -36.54 -1.93
N GLU A 126 -19.57 -37.75 -2.46
CA GLU A 126 -20.40 -38.03 -3.64
C GLU A 126 -21.90 -37.80 -3.40
N GLY A 127 -22.37 -37.82 -2.14
CA GLY A 127 -23.79 -37.64 -1.81
C GLY A 127 -24.23 -36.19 -1.55
N GLU A 128 -23.28 -35.27 -1.36
CA GLU A 128 -23.55 -33.88 -0.95
C GLU A 128 -23.07 -32.84 -1.99
N LEU A 129 -22.24 -33.25 -2.95
CA LEU A 129 -21.87 -32.40 -4.08
C LEU A 129 -23.00 -32.36 -5.11
N VAL A 130 -23.80 -31.30 -5.06
CA VAL A 130 -24.77 -30.93 -6.12
C VAL A 130 -24.05 -30.38 -7.38
N PHE A 131 -22.70 -30.29 -7.35
CA PHE A 131 -21.88 -29.69 -8.39
C PHE A 131 -20.69 -30.58 -8.74
N GLU A 132 -20.32 -30.63 -10.02
CA GLU A 132 -19.08 -31.27 -10.45
C GLU A 132 -17.88 -30.35 -10.18
N LEU A 133 -16.68 -30.90 -9.93
CA LEU A 133 -15.48 -30.10 -9.61
C LEU A 133 -15.15 -29.04 -10.70
N ARG A 134 -15.50 -29.32 -11.95
CA ARG A 134 -15.33 -28.39 -13.09
C ARG A 134 -16.31 -27.22 -13.12
N GLU A 135 -17.33 -27.22 -12.27
CA GLU A 135 -18.38 -26.20 -12.21
C GLU A 135 -18.11 -25.12 -11.17
N LEU A 136 -17.16 -25.35 -10.25
CA LEU A 136 -16.80 -24.41 -9.17
C LEU A 136 -16.23 -23.07 -9.67
N ASP A 137 -15.57 -23.07 -10.83
CA ASP A 137 -14.96 -21.86 -11.42
C ASP A 137 -15.84 -21.16 -12.47
N ARG A 138 -17.07 -21.64 -12.70
CA ARG A 138 -17.96 -21.02 -13.68
C ARG A 138 -18.67 -19.81 -13.10
N ARG A 139 -18.73 -18.74 -13.89
CA ARG A 139 -19.56 -17.56 -13.58
C ARG A 139 -21.04 -17.96 -13.58
N PRO A 140 -21.86 -17.40 -12.68
CA PRO A 140 -23.29 -17.70 -12.63
C PRO A 140 -23.96 -17.28 -13.95
N THR A 141 -24.85 -18.13 -14.47
CA THR A 141 -25.61 -17.87 -15.69
C THR A 141 -27.10 -17.79 -15.37
N PRO A 142 -27.85 -16.87 -16.00
CA PRO A 142 -29.29 -16.77 -15.77
C PRO A 142 -30.01 -17.97 -16.38
N LYS A 143 -30.65 -18.78 -15.54
CA LYS A 143 -31.45 -19.95 -15.97
C LYS A 143 -32.75 -19.53 -16.65
N GLU A 144 -33.39 -18.47 -16.14
CA GLU A 144 -34.59 -17.87 -16.72
C GLU A 144 -34.40 -16.35 -16.88
N LYS A 145 -34.78 -15.83 -18.04
CA LYS A 145 -34.80 -14.39 -18.30
C LYS A 145 -36.23 -13.89 -18.10
N THR A 146 -36.49 -13.18 -17.01
CA THR A 146 -37.78 -12.50 -16.81
C THR A 146 -37.91 -11.34 -17.79
N ASN A 147 -39.10 -11.20 -18.38
CA ASN A 147 -39.42 -10.08 -19.26
C ASN A 147 -39.93 -8.90 -18.42
N LEU A 148 -39.32 -7.72 -18.57
CA LEU A 148 -39.77 -6.50 -17.89
C LEU A 148 -41.05 -5.98 -18.55
N ARG A 149 -42.12 -5.86 -17.76
CA ARG A 149 -43.41 -5.38 -18.29
C ARG A 149 -43.45 -3.85 -18.31
N TYR A 150 -43.64 -3.30 -19.51
CA TYR A 150 -43.71 -1.86 -19.71
C TYR A 150 -45.00 -1.25 -19.08
N PRO A 151 -44.93 -0.14 -18.31
CA PRO A 151 -46.10 0.48 -17.69
C PRO A 151 -47.08 1.13 -18.68
N LEU A 152 -48.38 0.84 -18.55
CA LEU A 152 -49.44 1.31 -19.47
C LEU A 152 -49.53 2.84 -19.59
N HIS A 153 -49.32 3.57 -18.50
CA HIS A 153 -49.46 5.03 -18.48
C HIS A 153 -48.35 5.75 -19.26
N LEU A 154 -47.14 5.17 -19.31
CA LEU A 154 -46.04 5.69 -20.12
C LEU A 154 -46.21 5.31 -21.60
N LYS A 155 -46.78 4.12 -21.86
CA LYS A 155 -46.91 3.57 -23.22
C LYS A 155 -47.88 4.40 -24.05
N LYS A 156 -49.01 4.78 -23.44
CA LYS A 156 -50.01 5.65 -24.07
C LYS A 156 -49.47 7.04 -24.42
N ARG A 157 -48.41 7.48 -23.75
CA ARG A 157 -47.76 8.78 -23.98
C ARG A 157 -46.56 8.70 -24.92
N GLY A 158 -46.22 7.50 -25.42
CA GLY A 158 -45.09 7.29 -26.34
C GLY A 158 -43.73 7.65 -25.74
N LEU A 159 -43.60 7.61 -24.41
CA LEU A 159 -42.36 7.98 -23.73
C LEU A 159 -41.40 6.79 -23.71
N GLU A 160 -40.12 7.04 -23.92
CA GLU A 160 -39.06 6.03 -23.82
C GLU A 160 -38.05 6.42 -22.74
N GLY A 161 -37.40 5.42 -22.14
CA GLY A 161 -36.45 5.65 -21.06
C GLY A 161 -35.57 4.43 -20.81
N GLU A 162 -34.35 4.70 -20.33
CA GLU A 162 -33.39 3.68 -19.91
C GLU A 162 -33.51 3.43 -18.40
N VAL A 163 -33.52 2.16 -17.99
CA VAL A 163 -33.51 1.77 -16.58
C VAL A 163 -32.24 0.98 -16.30
N ARG A 164 -31.41 1.50 -15.39
CA ARG A 164 -30.23 0.79 -14.89
C ARG A 164 -30.57 0.16 -13.55
N LEU A 165 -30.50 -1.16 -13.50
CA LEU A 165 -30.78 -1.95 -12.30
C LEU A 165 -29.48 -2.53 -11.77
N LEU A 166 -29.25 -2.37 -10.48
CA LEU A 166 -28.23 -3.13 -9.76
C LEU A 166 -28.97 -4.21 -8.98
N VAL A 167 -28.69 -5.46 -9.32
CA VAL A 167 -29.40 -6.61 -8.76
C VAL A 167 -28.42 -7.45 -7.97
N GLN A 168 -28.77 -7.76 -6.72
CA GLN A 168 -27.98 -8.66 -5.89
C GLN A 168 -28.56 -10.08 -6.00
N ILE A 169 -27.69 -11.04 -6.27
CA ILE A 169 -28.06 -12.45 -6.37
C ILE A 169 -27.53 -13.15 -5.12
N ASP A 170 -28.42 -13.79 -4.37
CA ASP A 170 -28.06 -14.60 -3.19
C ASP A 170 -27.41 -15.94 -3.62
N GLU A 171 -26.77 -16.62 -2.67
CA GLU A 171 -26.14 -17.95 -2.86
C GLU A 171 -27.10 -19.02 -3.43
N LYS A 172 -28.41 -18.85 -3.20
CA LYS A 172 -29.47 -19.72 -3.71
C LYS A 172 -29.93 -19.37 -5.14
N GLY A 173 -29.34 -18.35 -5.77
CA GLY A 173 -29.73 -17.86 -7.09
C GLY A 173 -31.01 -17.01 -7.11
N VAL A 174 -31.46 -16.53 -5.95
CA VAL A 174 -32.65 -15.67 -5.82
C VAL A 174 -32.24 -14.20 -5.82
N LEU A 175 -33.02 -13.35 -6.50
CA LEU A 175 -32.79 -11.90 -6.54
C LEU A 175 -33.30 -11.25 -5.25
N ARG A 176 -32.48 -10.40 -4.62
CA ARG A 176 -32.85 -9.57 -3.47
C ARG A 176 -32.84 -8.08 -3.80
#